data_AF-A0A482WMF9-F1
#
_entry.id   AF-A0A482WMF9-F1
#
_cell.length_a   1.000
_cell.length_b   1.000
_cell.length_c   1.000
_cell.angle_alpha   90.00
_cell.angle_beta   90.00
_cell.angle_gamma   90.00
#
_symmetry.space_group_name_H-M   'P 1'
#
loop_
_entity.id
_entity.type
_entity.pdbx_description
1 polymer ?
#
loop_
_entity_poly.entity_id
_entity_poly.type
_entity_poly.pdbx_seq_one_letter_code
_entity_poly.pdbx_strand_id
1 'polypeptide(L)' 'MSFRIMFDDMPCVDWILQLCWNIYLARESKEYSLEEDLYAKLVFIYRSPQTLIEVTRHPPDKYRIKDE' A
#
# COMPACT_ATOMS: atom_id res chain seq x y z
N MET A 1 22.76 8.81 1.91
CA MET A 1 22.84 7.69 0.94
C MET A 1 22.24 6.37 1.45
N SER A 2 22.19 6.08 2.77
CA SER A 2 21.67 4.79 3.28
C SER A 2 20.14 4.61 3.28
N PHE A 3 19.34 5.69 3.41
CA PHE A 3 17.87 5.59 3.49
C PHE A 3 17.13 5.18 2.20
N ARG A 4 17.82 5.10 1.06
CA ARG A 4 17.20 4.75 -0.24
C ARG A 4 17.17 3.25 -0.53
N ILE A 5 18.02 2.47 0.15
CA ILE A 5 18.14 1.01 -0.07
C ILE A 5 16.79 0.30 0.13
N MET A 6 16.03 0.70 1.17
CA MET A 6 14.70 0.15 1.45
C MET A 6 13.62 0.50 0.40
N PHE A 7 13.90 1.45 -0.50
CA PHE A 7 13.01 1.82 -1.59
C PHE A 7 13.48 1.32 -2.96
N ASP A 8 14.77 0.98 -3.11
CA ASP A 8 15.35 0.43 -4.35
C ASP A 8 15.02 -1.07 -4.54
N ASP A 9 14.83 -1.83 -3.46
CA ASP A 9 14.56 -3.28 -3.50
C ASP A 9 13.05 -3.62 -3.44
N MET A 10 12.19 -2.92 -4.19
CA MET A 10 10.76 -3.29 -4.33
C MET A 10 10.44 -3.93 -5.68
N PRO A 11 10.33 -5.28 -5.75
CA PRO A 11 10.12 -5.97 -7.02
C PRO A 11 8.68 -5.88 -7.55
N CYS A 12 7.66 -5.72 -6.70
CA CYS A 12 6.26 -5.56 -7.10
C CYS A 12 5.59 -4.43 -6.31
N VAL A 13 5.50 -3.24 -6.93
CA VAL A 13 4.91 -2.02 -6.31
C VAL A 13 3.44 -1.85 -6.69
N ASP A 14 2.89 -2.72 -7.55
CA ASP A 14 1.53 -2.61 -8.10
C ASP A 14 0.45 -2.48 -7.03
N TRP A 15 0.59 -3.19 -5.91
CA TRP A 15 -0.37 -3.10 -4.82
C TRP A 15 -0.34 -1.75 -4.09
N ILE A 16 0.86 -1.18 -3.87
CA ILE A 16 1.00 0.16 -3.29
C ILE A 16 0.43 1.20 -4.26
N LEU A 17 0.67 1.03 -5.57
CA LEU A 17 0.10 1.89 -6.59
C LEU A 17 -1.44 1.82 -6.62
N GLN A 18 -2.01 0.62 -6.52
CA GLN A 18 -3.46 0.43 -6.39
C GLN A 18 -4.01 1.10 -5.12
N LEU A 19 -3.31 1.00 -3.99
CA LEU A 19 -3.71 1.69 -2.76
C LEU A 19 -3.74 3.21 -2.97
N CYS A 20 -2.72 3.78 -3.61
CA CYS A 20 -2.68 5.20 -3.96
C CYS A 20 -3.82 5.61 -4.90
N TRP A 21 -4.18 4.77 -5.88
CA TRP A 21 -5.34 5.03 -6.74
C TRP A 21 -6.66 4.97 -5.99
N ASN A 22 -6.83 4.03 -5.06
CA ASN A 22 -8.04 3.98 -4.24
C ASN A 22 -8.18 5.22 -3.34
N ILE A 23 -7.07 5.71 -2.77
CA ILE A 23 -7.06 6.98 -2.01
C ILE A 23 -7.46 8.16 -2.91
N TYR A 24 -6.90 8.22 -4.13
CA TYR A 24 -7.24 9.26 -5.09
C TYR A 24 -8.74 9.22 -5.45
N LEU A 25 -9.29 8.03 -5.71
CA LEU A 25 -10.70 7.86 -6.03
C LEU A 25 -11.61 8.22 -4.86
N ALA A 26 -11.24 7.84 -3.63
CA ALA A 26 -11.96 8.20 -2.41
C ALA A 26 -12.03 9.73 -2.22
N ARG A 27 -10.92 10.45 -2.51
CA ARG A 27 -10.89 11.92 -2.54
C ARG A 27 -11.86 12.51 -3.54
N GLU A 28 -11.85 12.02 -4.79
CA GLU A 28 -12.75 12.50 -5.85
C GLU A 28 -14.22 12.25 -5.49
N SER A 29 -14.48 11.15 -4.78
CA SER A 29 -15.83 10.76 -4.32
C SER A 29 -16.25 11.46 -3.02
N LYS A 30 -15.34 12.23 -2.39
CA LYS A 30 -15.52 12.90 -1.08
C LYS A 30 -15.85 11.92 0.06
N GLU A 31 -15.38 10.68 -0.05
CA GLU A 31 -15.56 9.65 0.95
C GLU A 31 -14.41 9.65 1.96
N TYR A 32 -14.39 10.69 2.82
CA TYR A 32 -13.24 11.00 3.66
C TYR A 32 -12.90 9.93 4.70
N SER A 33 -13.89 9.20 5.22
CA SER A 33 -13.64 8.09 6.16
C SER A 33 -12.86 6.96 5.49
N LEU A 34 -13.20 6.63 4.24
CA LEU A 34 -12.49 5.62 3.47
C LEU A 34 -11.08 6.11 3.08
N GLU A 35 -10.95 7.38 2.71
CA GLU A 35 -9.64 8.00 2.47
C GLU A 35 -8.73 7.86 3.69
N GLU A 36 -9.23 8.18 4.89
CA GLU A 36 -8.48 8.11 6.14
C GLU A 36 -8.01 6.68 6.45
N ASP A 37 -8.89 5.69 6.29
CA ASP A 37 -8.56 4.27 6.51
C ASP A 37 -7.49 3.77 5.54
N LEU A 38 -7.62 4.11 4.25
CA LEU A 38 -6.64 3.74 3.23
C LEU A 38 -5.30 4.45 3.44
N TYR A 39 -5.33 5.71 3.88
CA TYR A 39 -4.14 6.49 4.18
C TYR A 39 -3.42 5.96 5.44
N ALA A 40 -4.16 5.57 6.48
CA ALA A 40 -3.59 4.94 7.67
C ALA A 40 -2.87 3.64 7.31
N LYS A 41 -3.44 2.83 6.39
CA LYS A 41 -2.80 1.63 5.86
C LYS A 41 -1.49 1.96 5.14
N LEU A 42 -1.48 2.99 4.28
CA LEU A 42 -0.28 3.47 3.60
C LEU A 42 0.82 3.85 4.60
N VAL A 43 0.48 4.65 5.62
CA VAL A 43 1.43 5.09 6.66
C VAL A 43 1.99 3.90 7.43
N PHE A 44 1.16 2.91 7.77
CA PHE A 44 1.59 1.71 8.49
C PHE A 44 2.69 0.94 7.73
N ILE A 45 2.51 0.78 6.41
CA ILE A 45 3.48 0.07 5.55
C ILE A 45 4.81 0.82 5.50
N TYR A 46 4.79 2.13 5.30
CA TYR A 46 6.01 2.94 5.20
C TYR A 46 6.71 3.16 6.56
N ARG A 47 6.02 2.93 7.67
CA ARG A 47 6.60 3.03 9.03
C ARG A 47 7.44 1.82 9.41
N SER A 48 7.27 0.68 8.74
CA SER A 48 8.00 -0.56 9.01
C SER A 48 8.67 -1.07 7.73
N PRO A 49 10.01 -1.02 7.60
CA PRO A 49 10.70 -1.53 6.42
C PRO A 49 10.49 -3.04 6.23
N GLN A 50 10.23 -3.80 7.31
CA GLN A 50 9.86 -5.22 7.21
C GLN A 50 8.53 -5.41 6.48
N THR A 51 7.50 -4.65 6.87
CA THR A 51 6.18 -4.70 6.24
C THR A 51 6.23 -4.26 4.79
N LEU A 52 7.02 -3.21 4.49
CA LEU A 52 7.26 -2.74 3.12
C LEU A 52 7.84 -3.83 2.22
N ILE A 53 8.84 -4.57 2.72
CA ILE A 53 9.46 -5.69 2.00
C ILE A 53 8.48 -6.86 1.83
N GLU A 54 7.73 -7.22 2.87
CA GLU A 54 6.75 -8.31 2.79
C GLU A 54 5.64 -8.05 1.78
N VAL A 55 5.14 -6.81 1.75
CA VAL A 55 4.12 -6.34 0.81
C VAL A 55 4.62 -6.35 -0.62
N THR A 56 5.87 -5.91 -0.84
CA THR A 56 6.43 -5.73 -2.19
C THR A 56 7.05 -7.01 -2.75
N ARG A 57 7.31 -8.02 -1.89
CA ARG A 57 7.84 -9.34 -2.27
C ARG A 57 6.75 -10.31 -2.77
N HIS A 58 5.47 -10.06 -2.46
CA HIS A 58 4.37 -10.94 -2.85
C HIS A 58 3.33 -10.17 -3.68
N PRO A 59 3.13 -10.53 -4.97
CA PRO A 59 2.03 -9.95 -5.77
C PRO A 59 0.66 -10.25 -5.13
N PRO A 60 -0.36 -9.40 -5.39
CA PRO A 60 -1.58 -9.26 -4.59
C PRO A 60 -2.57 -10.42 -4.61
N ASP A 61 -2.19 -11.62 -5.06
CA ASP A 61 -3.04 -12.82 -5.00
C ASP A 61 -3.48 -13.19 -3.57
N LYS A 62 -2.87 -12.60 -2.54
CA LYS A 62 -3.21 -12.83 -1.12
C LYS A 62 -4.32 -11.93 -0.54
N TYR A 63 -4.79 -10.91 -1.28
CA TYR A 63 -5.94 -10.08 -0.87
C TYR A 63 -7.14 -10.22 -1.81
N ARG A 64 -7.18 -11.26 -2.66
CA ARG A 64 -8.46 -11.73 -3.19
C ARG A 64 -9.24 -12.25 -1.99
N ILE A 65 -10.21 -11.45 -1.57
CA ILE A 65 -11.27 -11.73 -0.61
C ILE A 65 -11.43 -13.24 -0.45
N LYS A 66 -11.24 -13.76 0.77
CA LYS A 66 -11.89 -15.01 1.15
C LYS A 66 -13.39 -14.68 1.21
N ASP A 67 -14.04 -14.76 0.07
CA ASP A 67 -15.49 -14.88 0.00
C ASP A 67 -15.82 -16.29 0.48
N GLU A 68 -15.94 -16.47 1.79
CA GLU A 68 -16.62 -17.60 2.44
C GLU A 68 -17.21 -17.16 3.79
#